data_AF-A0A537YKU2-F1
#
_entry.id   AF-A0A537YKU2-F1
#
_cell.length_a   1.000
_cell.length_b   1.000
_cell.length_c   1.000
_cell.angle_alpha   90.00
_cell.angle_beta   90.00
_cell.angle_gamma   90.00
#
_symmetry.space_group_name_H-M   'P 1'
#
loop_
_entity.id
_entity.type
_entity.pdbx_description
1 polymer ?
#
loop_
_entity_poly.entity_id
_entity_poly.type
_entity_poly.pdbx_seq_one_letter_code
_entity_poly.pdbx_strand_id
1 'polypeptide(L)' 'MPVAAAQNVFRLRITLEDVTPTVWRRLLVPGGVPLAKLHHMFQAAMGWTNSHLHSFTIGDEFYGMH' A
#
# COMPACT_ATOMS: atom_id res chain seq x y z
N MET A 1 10.97 29.68 -3.12
CA MET A 1 10.53 28.36 -2.65
C MET A 1 10.22 27.53 -3.89
N PRO A 2 10.94 26.44 -4.21
CA PRO A 2 10.51 25.58 -5.30
C PRO A 2 9.19 24.93 -4.87
N VAL A 3 8.13 25.19 -5.63
CA VAL A 3 6.87 24.45 -5.50
C VAL A 3 7.18 23.04 -5.98
N ALA A 4 7.09 22.06 -5.08
CA ALA A 4 7.28 20.65 -5.43
C ALA A 4 6.39 20.32 -6.65
N ALA A 5 6.97 19.68 -7.66
CA ALA A 5 6.24 19.22 -8.84
C ALA A 5 4.96 18.49 -8.42
N ALA A 6 3.87 18.69 -9.17
CA ALA A 6 2.56 18.11 -8.87
C ALA A 6 2.71 16.60 -8.59
N GLN A 7 2.59 16.21 -7.33
CA GLN A 7 2.69 14.81 -6.93
C GLN A 7 1.44 14.11 -7.43
N ASN A 8 1.57 13.21 -8.42
CA ASN A 8 0.45 12.38 -8.87
C ASN A 8 -0.20 11.69 -7.67
N VAL A 9 -1.53 11.68 -7.61
CA VAL A 9 -2.27 10.95 -6.56
C VAL A 9 -2.98 9.77 -7.20
N PHE A 10 -2.67 8.58 -6.73
CA PHE A 10 -3.31 7.34 -7.17
C PHE A 10 -4.48 6.99 -6.25
N ARG A 11 -5.54 6.44 -6.87
CA ARG A 11 -6.68 5.84 -6.16
C ARG A 11 -6.50 4.33 -6.14
N LEU A 12 -6.01 3.80 -5.02
CA LEU A 12 -5.77 2.37 -4.87
C LEU A 12 -6.98 1.70 -4.22
N ARG A 13 -7.37 0.53 -4.72
CA ARG A 13 -8.29 -0.39 -4.05
C ARG A 13 -7.48 -1.54 -3.46
N ILE A 14 -7.66 -1.79 -2.17
CA ILE A 14 -7.04 -2.89 -1.44
C ILE A 14 -8.14 -3.89 -1.13
N THR A 15 -7.94 -5.15 -1.46
CA THR A 15 -8.91 -6.22 -1.20
C THR A 15 -8.18 -7.32 -0.44
N LEU A 16 -8.80 -7.84 0.61
CA LEU A 16 -8.30 -9.03 1.29
C LEU A 16 -8.84 -10.26 0.56
N GLU A 17 -7.92 -11.06 0.02
CA GLU A 17 -8.23 -12.31 -0.67
C GLU A 17 -8.73 -13.37 0.32
N ASP A 18 -9.47 -14.35 -0.18
CA ASP A 18 -9.96 -15.52 0.57
C ASP A 18 -10.87 -15.23 1.79
N VAL A 19 -11.44 -14.02 1.89
CA VAL A 19 -12.37 -13.64 2.97
C VAL A 19 -13.77 -13.36 2.43
N THR A 20 -14.78 -13.95 3.08
CA THR A 20 -16.21 -13.70 2.80
C THR A 20 -16.92 -13.21 4.07
N PRO A 21 -17.67 -12.08 4.02
CA PRO A 21 -17.83 -11.18 2.86
C PRO A 21 -16.52 -10.43 2.53
N THR A 22 -16.36 -10.02 1.28
CA THR A 22 -15.14 -9.35 0.79
C THR A 22 -14.82 -8.11 1.63
N VAL A 23 -13.64 -8.12 2.26
CA VAL A 23 -13.12 -6.96 2.98
C VAL A 23 -12.24 -6.14 2.02
N TRP A 24 -12.55 -4.86 1.87
CA TRP A 24 -11.77 -3.96 1.02
C TRP A 24 -11.67 -2.55 1.61
N ARG A 25 -10.69 -1.79 1.13
CA ARG A 25 -10.45 -0.37 1.44
C ARG A 25 -10.06 0.40 0.17
N ARG A 26 -10.25 1.71 0.17
CA ARG A 26 -9.80 2.60 -0.92
C ARG A 26 -8.98 3.74 -0.35
N LEU A 27 -7.78 3.94 -0.89
CA LEU A 27 -6.84 4.96 -0.42
C LEU A 27 -6.47 5.92 -1.55
N LEU A 28 -6.24 7.18 -1.18
CA LEU A 28 -5.54 8.17 -2.00
C LEU A 28 -4.06 8.15 -1.59
N VAL A 29 -3.19 7.88 -2.55
CA VAL A 29 -1.76 7.64 -2.31
C VAL A 29 -0.93 8.54 -3.21
N PRO A 30 -0.02 9.37 -2.65
CA PRO A 30 0.93 10.11 -3.47
C PRO A 30 1.85 9.17 -4.26
N GLY A 31 2.12 9.46 -5.52
CA GLY A 31 2.78 8.54 -6.44
C GLY A 31 4.26 8.29 -6.14
N GLY A 32 4.91 9.19 -5.41
CA GLY A 32 6.29 9.04 -4.98
C GLY A 32 6.49 8.31 -3.66
N VAL A 33 5.46 7.67 -3.07
CA VAL A 33 5.67 6.96 -1.79
C VAL A 33 6.45 5.65 -1.99
N PRO A 34 7.48 5.37 -1.17
CA PRO A 34 8.15 4.07 -1.18
C PRO A 34 7.21 2.94 -0.72
N LEU A 35 7.45 1.71 -1.19
CA LEU A 35 6.65 0.54 -0.83
C LEU A 35 6.59 0.28 0.68
N ALA A 36 7.68 0.53 1.42
CA ALA A 36 7.68 0.43 2.88
C ALA A 36 6.68 1.39 3.55
N LYS A 37 6.51 2.60 3.00
CA LYS A 37 5.51 3.56 3.50
C LYS A 37 4.10 3.16 3.08
N LEU A 38 3.95 2.63 1.87
CA LEU A 38 2.68 2.09 1.38
C LEU A 38 2.17 0.94 2.26
N HIS A 39 3.07 0.05 2.70
CA HIS A 39 2.77 -1.01 3.66
C HIS A 39 2.16 -0.44 4.95
N HIS A 40 2.76 0.58 5.55
CA HIS A 40 2.21 1.21 6.75
C HIS A 40 0.82 1.82 6.52
N MET A 41 0.57 2.41 5.34
CA MET A 41 -0.76 2.89 4.98
C MET A 41 -1.78 1.75 4.89
N PHE A 42 -1.38 0.59 4.36
CA PHE A 42 -2.23 -0.60 4.27
C PHE A 42 -2.52 -1.19 5.66
N GLN A 43 -1.50 -1.32 6.50
CA GLN A 43 -1.64 -1.76 7.90
C GLN A 43 -2.66 -0.89 8.64
N ALA A 44 -2.52 0.43 8.57
CA ALA A 44 -3.46 1.35 9.21
C ALA A 44 -4.89 1.25 8.64
N ALA A 45 -5.05 1.15 7.32
CA ALA A 45 -6.37 1.05 6.68
C ALA A 45 -7.12 -0.25 7.03
N MET A 46 -6.37 -1.33 7.26
CA MET A 46 -6.90 -2.64 7.63
C MET A 46 -7.05 -2.81 9.16
N GLY A 47 -6.50 -1.89 9.96
CA GLY A 47 -6.47 -2.03 11.42
C GLY A 47 -5.46 -3.06 11.92
N TRP A 48 -4.42 -3.34 11.14
CA TRP A 48 -3.36 -4.28 11.48
C TRP A 48 -2.19 -3.60 12.19
N THR A 49 -1.41 -4.41 12.90
CA THR A 49 -0.41 -3.97 13.88
C THR A 49 1.02 -4.19 13.44
N ASN A 50 1.26 -4.52 12.16
CA ASN A 50 2.60 -4.82 11.63
C ASN A 50 3.31 -5.97 12.38
N SER A 51 2.56 -7.01 12.76
CA SER A 51 3.06 -8.11 13.60
C SER A 51 3.79 -9.23 12.83
N HIS A 52 3.78 -9.20 11.50
CA HIS A 52 4.39 -10.20 10.64
C HIS A 52 5.21 -9.55 9.52
N LEU A 53 6.14 -10.31 8.94
CA LEU A 53 6.85 -9.91 7.73
C LEU A 53 5.87 -9.70 6.57
N HIS A 54 6.26 -8.84 5.64
CA HIS A 54 5.46 -8.48 4.48
C HIS A 54 6.36 -8.34 3.25
N SER A 55 5.73 -8.42 2.08
CA SER A 55 6.35 -8.21 0.79
C SER A 55 5.32 -7.71 -0.22
N PHE A 56 5.83 -7.20 -1.34
CA PHE A 56 5.05 -6.83 -2.52
C PHE A 56 5.58 -7.63 -3.71
N THR A 57 4.68 -8.05 -4.58
CA THR A 57 5.02 -8.61 -5.90
C THR A 57 4.42 -7.69 -6.96
N ILE A 58 5.23 -7.23 -7.90
CA ILE A 58 4.81 -6.32 -8.97
C ILE A 58 5.29 -6.93 -10.29
N GLY A 59 4.35 -7.43 -11.10
CA GLY A 59 4.71 -8.30 -12.21
C GLY A 59 5.43 -9.55 -11.70
N ASP A 60 6.61 -9.81 -12.22
CA ASP A 60 7.46 -10.95 -11.82
C ASP A 60 8.52 -10.60 -10.77
N GLU A 61 8.50 -9.37 -10.25
CA GLU A 61 9.52 -8.87 -9.30
C GLU A 61 9.02 -8.85 -7.85
N PHE A 62 9.89 -9.30 -6.94
CA PHE A 62 9.63 -9.39 -5.51
C PHE A 62 10.33 -8.26 -4.73
N TYR A 63 9.58 -7.61 -3.84
CA TYR A 63 10.05 -6.55 -2.97
C TYR A 63 9.71 -6.88 -1.51
N GLY A 64 10.71 -7.24 -0.72
CA GLY A 64 10.51 -7.59 0.68
C GLY A 64 11.83 -7.86 1.37
N MET A 65 11.79 -7.97 2.69
CA MET A 65 12.95 -8.42 3.46
C MET A 65 13.00 -9.94 3.35
N HIS A 66 14.05 -10.48 2.71
CA HIS A 66 14.36 -11.91 2.70
C HIS A 66 14.72 -12.42 4.10
#